data_AF-A0ABD0QRJ7-F1
#
_entry.id   AF-A0ABD0QRJ7-F1
#
_cell.length_a   1.000
_cell.length_b   1.000
_cell.length_c   1.000
_cell.angle_alpha   90.00
_cell.angle_beta   90.00
_cell.angle_gamma   90.00
#
_symmetry.space_group_name_H-M   'P 1'
#
loop_
_entity.id
_entity.type
_entity.pdbx_description
1 polymer ?
#
loop_
_entity_poly.entity_id
_entity_poly.type
_entity_poly.pdbx_seq_one_letter_code
_entity_poly.pdbx_strand_id
1 'polypeptide(L)' 'SDVGGMKTLQRRWTTFLKAQLVCEDRASGQRFNVLTDVFTVQHQPGDPSSTHFYGIFTS' A
#
# COMPACT_ATOMS: atom_id res chain seq x y z
N SER A 1 14.80 8.98 8.10
CA SER A 1 13.65 9.11 9.02
C SER A 1 12.98 10.45 8.75
N ASP A 2 11.65 10.50 8.67
CA ASP A 2 10.90 11.76 8.55
C ASP A 2 10.82 12.43 9.93
N VAL A 3 11.19 13.71 10.00
CA VAL A 3 11.27 14.50 11.24
C VAL A 3 10.33 15.71 11.25
N GLY A 4 9.53 15.88 10.19
CA GLY A 4 8.68 17.04 10.00
C GLY A 4 9.42 18.25 9.42
N GLY A 5 8.64 19.29 9.07
CA GLY A 5 9.17 20.50 8.46
C GLY A 5 9.63 21.54 9.48
N MET A 6 10.49 22.47 9.03
CA MET A 6 11.06 23.52 9.88
C MET A 6 10.06 24.64 10.21
N LYS A 7 9.22 25.04 9.24
CA LYS A 7 8.25 26.14 9.39
C LYS A 7 6.81 25.66 9.34
N THR A 8 6.48 24.89 8.32
CA THR A 8 5.19 24.20 8.15
C THR A 8 5.37 22.72 8.43
N LEU A 9 4.28 22.00 8.72
CA LEU A 9 4.32 20.56 9.01
C LEU A 9 5.30 20.18 10.13
N GLN A 10 5.49 21.07 11.12
CA GLN A 10 6.27 20.76 12.32
C GLN A 10 5.63 19.59 13.05
N ARG A 11 6.41 18.54 13.32
CA ARG A 11 5.93 17.27 13.92
C ARG A 11 4.81 16.59 13.13
N ARG A 12 4.72 16.84 11.81
CA ARG A 12 3.80 16.17 10.88
C ARG A 12 4.59 15.50 9.76
N TRP A 13 4.04 14.44 9.17
CA TRP A 13 4.66 13.75 8.03
C TRP A 13 4.90 14.71 6.86
N THR A 14 6.14 14.74 6.36
CA THR A 14 6.55 15.44 5.13
C THR A 14 6.79 14.47 3.97
N THR A 15 6.92 13.17 4.25
CA THR A 15 7.07 12.11 3.25
C THR A 15 5.80 11.28 3.03
N PHE A 16 4.63 11.78 3.47
CA PHE A 16 3.36 11.09 3.24
C PHE A 16 2.96 11.15 1.77
N LEU A 17 2.82 9.97 1.15
CA LEU A 17 2.26 9.79 -0.19
C LEU A 17 1.28 8.61 -0.14
N LYS A 18 0.24 8.64 -0.99
CA LYS A 18 -0.72 7.55 -1.12
C LYS A 18 -1.08 7.29 -2.58
N ALA A 19 -1.48 6.07 -2.88
CA ALA A 19 -1.96 5.65 -4.20
C ALA A 19 -3.23 4.79 -4.05
N GLN A 20 -3.93 4.57 -5.15
CA GLN A 20 -5.09 3.67 -5.20
C GLN A 20 -4.64 2.23 -5.44
N LEU A 21 -5.20 1.28 -4.68
CA LEU A 21 -5.11 -0.14 -4.97
C LEU A 21 -6.32 -0.59 -5.78
N VAL A 22 -6.11 -1.39 -6.82
CA VAL A 22 -7.16 -1.86 -7.73
C VAL A 22 -7.21 -3.38 -7.69
N CYS A 23 -8.36 -3.92 -7.30
CA CYS A 23 -8.71 -5.32 -7.42
C CYS A 23 -9.99 -5.41 -8.28
N GLU A 24 -9.87 -5.96 -9.48
CA GLU A 24 -10.98 -6.10 -10.41
C GLU A 24 -10.89 -7.43 -11.17
N ASP A 25 -12.04 -8.06 -11.39
CA ASP A 25 -12.16 -9.11 -12.39
C ASP A 25 -12.49 -8.46 -13.74
N ARG A 26 -11.53 -8.50 -14.66
CA ARG A 26 -11.67 -7.86 -15.97
C ARG A 26 -12.71 -8.52 -16.86
N ALA A 27 -13.02 -9.79 -16.65
CA ALA A 27 -14.00 -10.50 -17.48
C ALA A 27 -15.44 -10.08 -17.13
N SER A 28 -15.78 -10.02 -15.84
CA SER A 28 -17.11 -9.58 -15.38
C SER A 28 -17.24 -8.06 -15.23
N GLY A 29 -16.13 -7.33 -15.14
CA GLY A 29 -16.11 -5.91 -14.78
C GLY A 29 -16.37 -5.65 -13.30
N GLN A 30 -16.44 -6.70 -12.47
CA GLN A 30 -16.64 -6.59 -11.03
C GLN A 30 -15.43 -5.93 -10.36
N ARG A 31 -15.68 -4.94 -9.50
CA ARG A 31 -14.66 -4.27 -8.70
C ARG A 31 -14.81 -4.61 -7.23
N PHE A 32 -13.67 -4.79 -6.57
CA PHE A 32 -13.57 -5.02 -5.13
C PHE A 32 -12.76 -3.86 -4.53
N ASN A 33 -13.47 -2.88 -3.97
CA ASN A 33 -12.91 -1.60 -3.53
C ASN A 33 -12.71 -1.50 -2.02
N VAL A 34 -13.11 -2.51 -1.25
CA VAL A 34 -12.89 -2.58 0.19
C VAL A 34 -11.75 -3.54 0.48
N LEU A 35 -10.59 -3.02 0.89
CA LEU A 35 -9.46 -3.83 1.35
C LEU A 35 -9.74 -4.34 2.77
N THR A 36 -9.75 -5.65 2.98
CA THR A 36 -10.08 -6.27 4.27
C THR A 36 -8.86 -6.79 5.02
N ASP A 37 -7.86 -7.31 4.32
CA ASP A 37 -6.62 -7.80 4.92
C ASP A 37 -5.43 -7.66 3.95
N VAL A 38 -4.22 -7.59 4.51
CA VAL A 38 -2.95 -7.50 3.77
C VAL A 38 -1.91 -8.42 4.41
N PHE A 39 -1.28 -9.25 3.59
CA PHE A 39 -0.15 -10.10 3.99
C PHE A 39 1.06 -9.86 3.09
N THR A 40 2.26 -10.01 3.64
CA THR A 40 3.51 -9.80 2.89
C THR A 40 4.39 -11.05 2.93
N VAL A 41 5.00 -11.37 1.79
CA VAL A 41 5.94 -12.49 1.66
C VAL A 41 7.20 -12.00 0.98
N GLN A 42 8.34 -12.20 1.62
CA GLN A 42 9.65 -12.01 0.99
C GLN A 42 10.06 -13.31 0.32
N HIS A 43 10.16 -13.31 -1.00
CA HIS A 43 10.57 -14.51 -1.74
C HIS A 43 12.07 -14.75 -1.68
N GLN A 44 12.86 -13.67 -1.61
CA GLN A 44 14.31 -13.74 -1.45
C GLN A 44 14.71 -13.02 -0.15
N PRO A 45 15.23 -13.75 0.86
CA PRO A 45 15.64 -13.16 2.11
C PRO A 45 16.68 -12.05 1.90
N GLY A 46 16.43 -10.88 2.48
CA GLY A 46 17.35 -9.73 2.39
C GLY A 46 17.22 -8.89 1.12
N ASP A 47 16.36 -9.26 0.17
CA ASP A 47 16.00 -8.42 -0.98
C ASP A 47 14.59 -7.84 -0.81
N PRO A 48 14.45 -6.56 -0.43
CA PRO A 48 13.15 -5.91 -0.28
C PRO A 48 12.33 -5.89 -1.57
N SER A 49 12.99 -5.88 -2.74
CA SER A 49 12.30 -5.84 -4.05
C SER A 49 11.56 -7.14 -4.36
N SER A 50 11.91 -8.23 -3.68
CA SER A 50 11.23 -9.53 -3.79
C SER A 50 9.91 -9.59 -2.99
N THR A 51 9.58 -8.56 -2.21
CA THR A 51 8.40 -8.56 -1.34
C THR A 51 7.11 -8.50 -2.16
N HIS A 52 6.29 -9.54 -2.05
CA HIS A 52 4.95 -9.55 -2.61
C HIS A 52 3.94 -9.12 -1.55
N PHE A 53 2.98 -8.29 -1.97
CA PHE A 53 1.86 -7.82 -1.16
C PHE A 53 0.60 -8.52 -1.64
N TYR A 54 -0.01 -9.32 -0.77
CA TYR A 54 -1.29 -9.99 -1.00
C TYR A 54 -2.38 -9.22 -0.27
N GLY A 55 -3.42 -8.81 -0.98
CA GLY A 55 -4.58 -8.13 -0.40
C GLY A 55 -5.85 -8.93 -0.63
N ILE A 56 -6.69 -9.04 0.41
CA ILE A 56 -8.04 -9.57 0.29
C ILE A 56 -8.97 -8.37 0.12
N PHE A 57 -9.81 -8.41 -0.92
CA PHE A 57 -10.75 -7.34 -1.23
C PHE A 57 -12.18 -7.87 -1.26
N THR A 58 -13.12 -7.05 -0.80
CA THR A 58 -14.56 -7.26 -0.91
C THR A 58 -15.21 -6.09 -1.64
N SER A 59 -16.44 -6.31 -2.11
CA SER A 59 -17.31 -5.27 -2.70
C SER A 59 -18.10 -4.54 -1.61
#